data_AF-A0AAW9I9R0-F1
#
_entry.id   AF-A0AAW9I9R0-F1
#
_cell.length_a   1.000
_cell.length_b   1.000
_cell.length_c   1.000
_cell.angle_alpha   90.00
_cell.angle_beta   90.00
_cell.angle_gamma   90.00
#
_symmetry.space_group_name_H-M   'P 1'
#
loop_
_entity.id
_entity.type
_entity.pdbx_description
1 polymer ?
#
loop_
_entity_poly.entity_id
_entity_poly.type
_entity_poly.pdbx_seq_one_letter_code
_entity_poly.pdbx_strand_id
1 'polypeptide(L)' 'MIGGFHLYNASHEEVKAFANRVKDTGIEKVYTGHCTGEKSYQILKEQLGEKLEQFKVGLTIDI' A
#
# COMPACT_ATOMS: atom_id res chain seq x y z
N MET A 1 3.55 -8.60 1.14
CA MET A 1 4.54 -7.50 1.08
C MET A 1 4.30 -6.55 2.25
N ILE A 2 5.34 -6.14 3.00
CA ILE A 2 5.22 -5.30 4.20
C ILE A 2 6.28 -4.20 4.14
N GLY A 3 5.89 -2.92 4.31
CA GLY A 3 6.85 -1.81 4.38
C GLY A 3 6.29 -0.43 4.02
N GLY A 4 7.06 0.62 4.29
CA GLY A 4 6.78 1.97 3.81
C GLY A 4 7.28 2.14 2.37
N PHE A 5 6.44 2.66 1.48
CA PHE A 5 6.72 2.66 0.03
C PHE A 5 7.19 4.02 -0.51
N HIS A 6 7.45 5.00 0.36
CA HIS A 6 7.94 6.33 -0.03
C HIS A 6 7.04 7.09 -1.03
N LEU A 7 5.73 6.81 -1.00
CA LEU A 7 4.76 7.40 -1.93
C LEU A 7 4.18 8.75 -1.47
N TYR A 8 4.67 9.34 -0.36
CA TYR A 8 4.09 10.57 0.21
C TYR A 8 4.04 11.75 -0.79
N ASN A 9 5.07 11.89 -1.63
CA ASN A 9 5.16 12.94 -2.67
C ASN A 9 4.87 12.43 -4.08
N ALA A 10 4.44 11.18 -4.22
CA ALA A 10 4.11 10.62 -5.53
C ALA A 10 2.81 11.25 -6.05
N SER A 11 2.73 11.46 -7.35
CA SER A 11 1.50 11.88 -8.01
C SER A 11 0.44 10.77 -7.97
N HIS A 12 -0.82 11.16 -8.15
CA HIS A 12 -1.96 10.23 -8.17
C HIS A 12 -1.77 9.09 -9.18
N GLU A 13 -1.26 9.41 -10.36
CA GLU A 13 -1.03 8.45 -11.44
C GLU A 13 0.14 7.50 -11.13
N GLU A 14 1.20 7.98 -10.47
CA GLU A 14 2.30 7.11 -10.01
C GLU A 14 1.83 6.11 -8.96
N VAL A 15 0.98 6.54 -8.03
CA VAL A 15 0.40 5.65 -6.99
C VAL A 15 -0.50 4.59 -7.63
N LYS A 16 -1.33 4.96 -8.61
CA LYS A 16 -2.13 4.00 -9.39
C LYS A 16 -1.27 3.02 -10.18
N ALA A 17 -0.23 3.50 -10.85
CA ALA A 17 0.70 2.65 -11.60
C ALA A 17 1.45 1.68 -10.68
N PHE A 18 1.79 2.10 -9.46
CA PHE A 18 2.31 1.20 -8.43
C PHE A 18 1.27 0.14 -8.05
N ALA A 19 0.03 0.53 -7.77
CA ALA A 19 -1.04 -0.41 -7.41
C ALA A 19 -1.28 -1.48 -8.48
N ASN A 20 -1.29 -1.08 -9.77
CA ASN A 20 -1.46 -2.00 -10.88
C ASN A 20 -0.29 -3.00 -10.98
N ARG A 21 0.95 -2.53 -10.88
CA ARG A 21 2.12 -3.42 -10.82
C ARG A 21 2.03 -4.41 -9.67
N VAL A 22 1.56 -3.98 -8.49
CA VAL A 22 1.34 -4.87 -7.35
C VAL A 22 0.28 -5.94 -7.67
N LYS A 23 -0.81 -5.61 -8.37
CA LYS A 23 -1.80 -6.61 -8.80
C LYS A 23 -1.18 -7.65 -9.73
N ASP A 24 -0.36 -7.20 -10.68
CA ASP A 24 0.26 -8.07 -11.69
C ASP A 24 1.25 -9.08 -11.08
N THR A 25 1.81 -8.79 -9.90
CA THR A 25 2.70 -9.74 -9.19
C THR A 25 1.97 -10.93 -8.56
N GLY A 26 0.64 -10.90 -8.45
CA GLY A 26 -0.11 -11.93 -7.73
C GLY A 26 -0.04 -11.85 -6.20
N ILE A 27 0.54 -10.78 -5.63
CA ILE A 27 0.57 -10.59 -4.18
C ILE A 27 -0.86 -10.58 -3.59
N GLU A 28 -1.05 -11.37 -2.53
CA GLU A 28 -2.35 -11.52 -1.86
C GLU A 28 -2.56 -10.49 -0.75
N LYS A 29 -1.50 -10.13 0.00
CA LYS A 29 -1.56 -9.17 1.11
C LYS A 29 -0.43 -8.14 1.08
N VAL A 30 -0.80 -6.88 1.31
CA VAL A 30 0.06 -5.70 1.33
C VAL A 30 -0.19 -4.92 2.61
N TYR A 31 0.86 -4.72 3.39
CA TYR A 31 0.83 -3.91 4.60
C TYR A 31 1.71 -2.69 4.41
N THR A 32 1.14 -1.48 4.52
CA THR A 32 1.91 -0.24 4.32
C THR A 32 1.53 0.88 5.28
N GLY A 33 2.39 1.88 5.41
CA GLY A 33 2.26 2.97 6.38
C GLY A 33 3.50 3.87 6.37
N HIS A 34 3.71 4.63 7.44
CA HIS A 34 4.87 5.52 7.63
C HIS A 34 5.08 6.49 6.45
N CYS A 35 6.07 6.26 5.60
CA CYS A 35 6.45 7.14 4.48
C CYS A 35 5.58 6.98 3.23
N THR A 36 4.62 6.05 3.22
CA THR A 36 3.62 5.96 2.15
C THR A 36 2.71 7.18 2.15
N GLY A 37 2.36 7.71 3.31
CA GLY A 37 1.47 8.87 3.45
C GLY A 37 0.00 8.55 3.27
N GLU A 38 -0.85 9.35 3.92
CA GLU A 38 -2.31 9.12 3.98
C GLU A 38 -2.97 9.20 2.58
N LYS A 39 -2.64 10.23 1.79
CA LYS A 39 -3.20 10.40 0.44
C LYS A 39 -2.94 9.19 -0.45
N SER A 40 -1.69 8.75 -0.50
CA SER A 40 -1.29 7.60 -1.30
C SER A 40 -1.86 6.30 -0.75
N TYR A 41 -1.98 6.16 0.58
CA TYR A 41 -2.67 5.02 1.19
C TYR A 41 -4.13 4.92 0.73
N GLN A 42 -4.88 6.03 0.70
CA GLN A 42 -6.27 6.01 0.24
C GLN A 42 -6.40 5.59 -1.23
N ILE A 43 -5.53 6.11 -2.11
CA ILE A 43 -5.49 5.71 -3.53
C ILE A 43 -5.17 4.21 -3.64
N LEU A 44 -4.19 3.72 -2.87
CA LEU A 44 -3.87 2.29 -2.84
C LEU A 44 -5.06 1.47 -2.31
N LYS A 45 -5.81 1.97 -1.33
CA LYS A 45 -6.96 1.28 -0.74
C LYS A 45 -8.09 1.15 -1.75
N GLU A 46 -8.37 2.19 -2.53
CA GLU A 46 -9.30 2.14 -3.65
C GLU A 46 -8.90 1.10 -4.71
N GLN A 47 -7.60 0.99 -5.01
CA GLN A 47 -7.11 0.09 -6.04
C GLN A 47 -6.99 -1.37 -5.59
N LEU A 48 -6.53 -1.61 -4.35
CA LEU A 48 -6.17 -2.93 -3.84
C LEU A 48 -7.22 -3.52 -2.89
N GLY A 49 -8.17 -2.73 -2.40
CA GLY A 49 -9.28 -3.19 -1.57
C GLY A 49 -8.84 -3.94 -0.31
N GLU A 50 -9.35 -5.14 -0.11
CA GLU A 50 -9.08 -5.99 1.05
C GLU A 50 -7.64 -6.56 1.10
N LYS A 51 -6.91 -6.47 -0.03
CA LYS A 51 -5.50 -6.86 -0.07
C LYS A 51 -4.60 -5.87 0.66
N LEU A 52 -5.04 -4.63 0.84
CA LEU A 52 -4.27 -3.58 1.51
C LEU A 52 -4.73 -3.36 2.95
N GLU A 53 -3.78 -3.40 3.87
CA GLU A 53 -3.97 -3.05 5.28
C GLU A 53 -2.93 -2.01 5.71
N GLN A 54 -3.33 -1.08 6.56
CA GLN A 54 -2.40 -0.11 7.13
C GLN A 54 -1.67 -0.74 8.32
N PHE A 55 -0.34 -0.66 8.35
CA PHE A 55 0.38 -1.01 9.58
C PHE A 55 0.51 0.20 10.50
N LYS A 56 0.53 -0.11 11.80
CA LYS A 56 0.76 0.82 12.90
C LYS A 56 1.66 0.15 13.93
N VAL A 57 2.24 0.95 14.83
CA VAL A 57 3.01 0.42 15.96
C VAL A 57 2.15 -0.57 16.74
N GLY A 58 2.72 -1.74 17.04
CA GLY A 58 2.03 -2.81 17.77
C GLY A 58 1.10 -3.69 16.92
N LEU A 59 1.06 -3.52 15.59
CA LEU A 59 0.41 -4.49 14.72
C LEU A 59 1.20 -5.82 14.73
N THR A 60 0.52 -6.90 15.09
CA THR A 60 1.02 -8.28 14.95
C THR A 60 0.32 -8.92 13.76
N ILE A 61 1.07 -9.64 12.93
CA ILE A 61 0.58 -10.37 11.76
C ILE A 61 1.10 -11.80 11.87
N ASP A 62 0.18 -12.76 11.85
CA ASP A 62 0.51 -14.17 11.70
C ASP A 62 0.58 -14.51 10.20
N ILE A 63 1.67 -15.14 9.77
CA ILE A 63 2.01 -15.38 8.37
C ILE A 63 2.11 -16.89 8.12
#